data_AF-A0A0L0NR82-F1
#
_entry.id   AF-A0A0L0NR82-F1
#
_cell.length_a   1.000
_cell.length_b   1.000
_cell.length_c   1.000
_cell.angle_alpha   90.00
_cell.angle_beta   90.00
_cell.angle_gamma   90.00
#
_symmetry.space_group_name_H-M   'P 1'
#
loop_
_entity.id
_entity.type
_entity.pdbx_description
1 polymer ?
#
loop_
_entity_poly.entity_id
_entity_poly.type
_entity_poly.pdbx_seq_one_letter_code
_entity_poly.pdbx_strand_id
1 'polypeptide(L)'
;MKINKKKRDISCEKANGLDIRNIICILKSQCKHEATNISVDIATECREIIDRVKMKLNFQTLSRWVTDLVECLVLAYGFEFEPSEATEELIQIVLDSIHLLIGKNKTTRFTDQLLAIFIELASEAHPKEKAKVARSLIESTSPFELSRPFFKSQVLANCFCVCQGKILQQLLTLVHVYVTTYDSERIKCARSTILASILYFDHHEVLEIFNSLSW
;
A
#
# COMPACT_ATOMS: atom_id res chain seq x y z
N MET A 1 0.10 -23.06 -18.45
CA MET A 1 0.26 -21.84 -19.28
C MET A 1 1.74 -21.50 -19.40
N LYS A 2 2.30 -21.46 -20.61
CA LYS A 2 3.69 -21.01 -20.84
C LYS A 2 3.72 -19.49 -20.75
N ILE A 3 4.14 -18.95 -19.62
CA ILE A 3 4.45 -17.52 -19.49
C ILE A 3 5.57 -17.23 -20.49
N ASN A 4 5.32 -16.28 -21.39
CA ASN A 4 6.17 -15.97 -22.53
C ASN A 4 7.53 -15.44 -22.03
N LYS A 5 8.57 -16.29 -22.02
CA LYS A 5 9.95 -15.96 -21.60
C LYS A 5 10.58 -14.79 -22.39
N LYS A 6 9.97 -14.35 -23.50
CA LYS A 6 10.47 -13.25 -24.36
C LYS A 6 10.27 -11.83 -23.82
N LYS A 7 9.68 -11.63 -22.64
CA LYS A 7 9.54 -10.31 -22.00
C LYS A 7 10.54 -10.03 -20.85
N ARG A 8 11.48 -10.95 -20.57
CA ARG A 8 12.39 -10.89 -19.42
C ARG A 8 13.73 -10.16 -19.63
N ASP A 9 14.02 -9.67 -20.84
CA ASP A 9 15.26 -8.94 -21.12
C ASP A 9 15.00 -7.44 -21.36
N ILE A 10 14.34 -6.78 -20.41
CA ILE A 10 14.54 -5.34 -20.28
C ILE A 10 15.90 -5.20 -19.60
N SER A 11 16.96 -4.91 -20.35
CA SER A 11 18.20 -4.44 -19.76
C SER A 11 17.85 -3.29 -18.82
N CYS A 12 18.00 -3.48 -17.51
CA CYS A 12 17.57 -2.53 -16.47
C CYS A 12 18.06 -1.09 -16.71
N GLU A 13 19.11 -0.90 -17.53
CA GLU A 13 19.68 0.39 -17.92
C GLU A 13 18.77 1.27 -18.81
N LYS A 14 17.71 0.72 -19.42
CA LYS A 14 16.79 1.46 -20.32
C LYS A 14 15.33 1.54 -19.82
N ALA A 15 15.06 1.07 -18.60
CA ALA A 15 13.71 1.02 -18.07
C ALA A 15 13.12 2.43 -17.87
N ASN A 16 11.83 2.59 -18.18
CA ASN A 16 11.09 3.84 -18.03
C ASN A 16 9.80 3.63 -17.23
N GLY A 17 9.01 4.70 -17.05
CA GLY A 17 7.79 4.63 -16.23
C GLY A 17 6.70 3.69 -16.75
N LEU A 18 6.66 3.42 -18.05
CA LEU A 18 5.76 2.43 -18.62
C LEU A 18 6.16 1.02 -18.19
N ASP A 19 7.46 0.74 -18.10
CA ASP A 19 7.98 -0.56 -17.67
C ASP A 19 7.64 -0.80 -16.19
N ILE A 20 7.84 0.19 -15.32
CA ILE A 20 7.43 0.12 -13.91
C ILE A 20 5.94 -0.16 -13.79
N ARG A 21 5.11 0.60 -14.51
CA ARG A 21 3.66 0.39 -14.51
C ARG A 21 3.28 -1.02 -14.99
N ASN A 22 3.93 -1.52 -16.04
CA ASN A 22 3.65 -2.86 -16.56
C ASN A 22 4.00 -3.93 -15.55
N ILE A 23 5.14 -3.80 -14.86
CA ILE A 23 5.57 -4.75 -13.84
C ILE A 23 4.65 -4.70 -12.62
N ILE A 24 4.25 -3.51 -12.14
CA ILE A 24 3.25 -3.38 -11.08
C ILE A 24 1.93 -4.08 -11.48
N CYS A 25 1.47 -3.92 -12.73
CA CYS A 25 0.28 -4.63 -13.21
C CYS A 25 0.45 -6.17 -13.18
N ILE A 26 1.63 -6.66 -13.55
CA ILE A 26 1.96 -8.10 -13.52
C ILE A 26 1.99 -8.58 -12.07
N LEU A 27 2.70 -7.87 -11.19
CA LEU A 27 2.80 -8.17 -9.76
C LEU A 27 1.42 -8.25 -9.12
N LYS A 28 0.57 -7.26 -9.37
CA LYS A 28 -0.83 -7.25 -8.91
C LYS A 28 -1.63 -8.46 -9.40
N SER A 29 -1.36 -8.94 -10.62
CA SER A 29 -1.98 -10.17 -11.11
C SER A 29 -1.41 -11.42 -10.43
N GLN A 30 -0.13 -11.44 -10.06
CA GLN A 30 0.48 -12.56 -9.34
C GLN A 30 0.00 -12.63 -7.90
N CYS A 31 -0.20 -11.49 -7.23
CA CYS A 31 -0.72 -11.43 -5.87
C CYS A 31 -2.17 -11.95 -5.76
N LYS A 32 -2.84 -12.26 -6.89
CA LYS A 32 -4.17 -12.90 -6.91
C LYS A 32 -4.15 -14.40 -6.63
N HIS A 33 -2.97 -14.96 -6.50
CA HIS A 33 -2.72 -16.38 -6.33
C HIS A 33 -1.80 -16.56 -5.11
N GLU A 34 -1.64 -17.80 -4.67
CA GLU A 34 -0.65 -18.15 -3.66
C GLU A 34 0.73 -17.60 -4.05
N ALA A 35 1.41 -16.97 -3.09
CA ALA A 35 2.74 -16.41 -3.32
C ALA A 35 3.73 -17.53 -3.64
N THR A 36 4.53 -17.32 -4.69
CA THR A 36 5.57 -18.25 -5.13
C THR A 36 6.88 -17.51 -5.32
N ASN A 37 7.98 -18.25 -5.51
CA ASN A 37 9.27 -17.65 -5.88
C ASN A 37 9.16 -16.77 -7.14
N ILE A 38 8.23 -17.09 -8.05
CA ILE A 38 8.01 -16.27 -9.26
C ILE A 38 7.42 -14.90 -8.90
N SER A 39 6.49 -14.81 -7.95
CA SER A 39 5.96 -13.52 -7.52
C SER A 39 7.00 -12.69 -6.78
N VAL A 40 7.85 -13.35 -5.97
CA VAL A 40 8.99 -12.72 -5.27
C VAL A 40 10.01 -12.18 -6.28
N ASP A 41 10.38 -12.95 -7.30
CA ASP A 41 11.28 -12.51 -8.37
C ASP A 41 10.75 -11.26 -9.08
N ILE A 42 9.44 -11.26 -9.42
CA ILE A 42 8.80 -10.12 -10.10
C ILE A 42 8.75 -8.89 -9.19
N ALA A 43 8.47 -9.06 -7.90
CA ALA A 43 8.49 -7.97 -6.94
C ALA A 43 9.91 -7.39 -6.79
N THR A 44 10.93 -8.25 -6.75
CA THR A 44 12.33 -7.86 -6.67
C THR A 44 12.75 -7.07 -7.91
N GLU A 45 12.39 -7.56 -9.09
CA GLU A 45 12.62 -6.85 -10.36
C GLU A 45 11.95 -5.48 -10.36
N CYS A 46 10.70 -5.40 -9.88
CA CYS A 46 9.98 -4.13 -9.72
C CYS A 46 10.76 -3.14 -8.86
N ARG A 47 11.21 -3.59 -7.67
CA ARG A 47 11.97 -2.79 -6.71
C ARG A 47 13.28 -2.29 -7.33
N GLU A 48 14.03 -3.17 -7.99
CA GLU A 48 15.31 -2.82 -8.61
C GLU A 48 15.15 -1.79 -9.73
N ILE A 49 14.11 -1.91 -10.55
CA ILE A 49 13.82 -0.94 -11.60
C ILE A 49 13.44 0.40 -10.97
N ILE A 50 12.56 0.42 -9.96
CA ILE A 50 12.22 1.64 -9.22
C ILE A 50 13.50 2.33 -8.69
N ASP A 51 14.39 1.57 -8.07
CA ASP A 51 15.62 2.09 -7.47
C ASP A 51 16.57 2.70 -8.52
N ARG A 52 16.80 2.01 -9.64
CA ARG A 52 17.74 2.48 -10.68
C ARG A 52 17.19 3.64 -11.50
N VAL A 53 15.87 3.66 -11.72
CA VAL A 53 15.25 4.64 -12.60
C VAL A 53 15.25 6.03 -11.93
N LYS A 54 15.92 6.99 -12.59
CA LYS A 54 15.94 8.40 -12.21
C LYS A 54 14.68 9.09 -12.78
N MET A 55 13.57 8.96 -12.09
CA MET A 55 12.30 9.61 -12.48
C MET A 55 11.86 10.64 -11.45
N LYS A 56 11.50 11.83 -11.93
CA LYS A 56 10.60 12.75 -11.23
C LYS A 56 9.19 12.46 -11.71
N LEU A 57 8.41 11.78 -10.89
CA LEU A 57 7.03 11.45 -11.22
C LEU A 57 6.15 12.62 -10.80
N ASN A 58 5.15 12.94 -11.62
CA ASN A 58 4.10 13.82 -11.11
C ASN A 58 3.33 13.09 -10.00
N PHE A 59 2.70 13.89 -9.14
CA PHE A 59 2.00 13.39 -7.97
C PHE A 59 0.92 12.34 -8.33
N GLN A 60 0.16 12.56 -9.41
CA GLN A 60 -0.90 11.65 -9.84
C GLN A 60 -0.39 10.25 -10.23
N THR A 61 0.72 10.19 -10.96
CA THR A 61 1.31 8.92 -11.43
C THR A 61 1.85 8.12 -10.25
N LEU A 62 2.58 8.79 -9.37
CA LEU A 62 3.14 8.17 -8.18
C LEU A 62 2.04 7.71 -7.22
N SER A 63 1.03 8.55 -7.00
CA SER A 63 -0.15 8.23 -6.20
C SER A 63 -0.82 6.94 -6.69
N ARG A 64 -1.01 6.82 -8.01
CA ARG A 64 -1.57 5.60 -8.61
C ARG A 64 -0.69 4.37 -8.37
N TRP A 65 0.63 4.47 -8.54
CA TRP A 65 1.53 3.33 -8.34
C TRP A 65 1.61 2.88 -6.90
N VAL A 66 1.64 3.82 -5.95
CA VAL A 66 1.60 3.51 -4.51
C VAL A 66 0.29 2.81 -4.16
N THR A 67 -0.85 3.32 -4.66
CA THR A 67 -2.14 2.66 -4.49
C THR A 67 -2.14 1.25 -5.07
N ASP A 68 -1.64 1.06 -6.31
CA ASP A 68 -1.56 -0.26 -6.93
C ASP A 68 -0.66 -1.23 -6.15
N LEU A 69 0.42 -0.74 -5.53
CA LEU A 69 1.31 -1.54 -4.68
C LEU A 69 0.68 -1.87 -3.32
N VAL A 70 -0.04 -0.93 -2.69
CA VAL A 70 -0.79 -1.25 -1.47
C VAL A 70 -1.94 -2.22 -1.78
N GLU A 71 -2.56 -2.17 -2.97
CA GLU A 71 -3.46 -3.23 -3.44
C GLU A 71 -2.76 -4.58 -3.55
N CYS A 72 -1.46 -4.62 -3.91
CA CYS A 72 -0.70 -5.86 -3.89
C CYS A 72 -0.53 -6.41 -2.46
N LEU A 73 -0.34 -5.55 -1.44
CA LEU A 73 -0.29 -5.98 -0.04
C LEU A 73 -1.61 -6.65 0.39
N VAL A 74 -2.73 -6.02 0.07
CA VAL A 74 -4.07 -6.55 0.36
C VAL A 74 -4.29 -7.89 -0.33
N LEU A 75 -3.91 -7.98 -1.61
CA LEU A 75 -4.08 -9.20 -2.39
C LEU A 75 -3.19 -10.33 -1.85
N ALA A 76 -1.90 -10.10 -1.65
CA ALA A 76 -0.95 -11.13 -1.22
C ALA A 76 -1.32 -11.73 0.14
N TYR A 77 -1.87 -10.93 1.04
CA TYR A 77 -2.39 -11.43 2.31
C TYR A 77 -3.80 -12.02 2.17
N GLY A 78 -4.71 -11.39 1.44
CA GLY A 78 -6.14 -11.64 1.57
C GLY A 78 -6.75 -12.84 0.84
N PHE A 79 -5.97 -13.67 0.14
CA PHE A 79 -6.52 -14.93 -0.38
C PHE A 79 -6.66 -15.98 0.73
N GLU A 80 -7.48 -17.01 0.51
CA GLU A 80 -7.74 -18.14 1.43
C GLU A 80 -6.50 -18.97 1.80
N PHE A 81 -5.30 -18.52 1.42
CA PHE A 81 -4.04 -19.18 1.71
C PHE A 81 -3.46 -18.67 3.03
N GLU A 82 -2.91 -19.57 3.84
CA GLU A 82 -2.09 -19.16 4.97
C GLU A 82 -0.82 -18.45 4.47
N PRO A 83 -0.38 -17.35 5.10
CA PRO A 83 0.85 -16.67 4.72
C PRO A 83 2.06 -17.61 4.79
N SER A 84 2.67 -17.87 3.63
CA SER A 84 3.92 -18.63 3.53
C SER A 84 5.14 -17.71 3.69
N GLU A 85 6.34 -18.28 3.79
CA GLU A 85 7.58 -17.49 3.76
C GLU A 85 7.67 -16.61 2.51
N ALA A 86 7.23 -17.13 1.36
CA ALA A 86 7.18 -16.38 0.11
C ALA A 86 6.17 -15.22 0.17
N THR A 87 5.08 -15.36 0.91
CA THR A 87 4.13 -14.25 1.15
C THR A 87 4.80 -13.15 1.96
N GLU A 88 5.45 -13.47 3.07
CA GLU A 88 6.09 -12.47 3.94
C GLU A 88 7.25 -11.77 3.20
N GLU A 89 8.04 -12.50 2.42
CA GLU A 89 9.11 -11.93 1.59
C GLU A 89 8.54 -11.00 0.50
N LEU A 90 7.50 -11.43 -0.21
CA LEU A 90 6.80 -10.63 -1.21
C LEU A 90 6.28 -9.32 -0.61
N ILE A 91 5.66 -9.38 0.57
CA ILE A 91 5.14 -8.22 1.29
C ILE A 91 6.26 -7.24 1.63
N GLN A 92 7.37 -7.73 2.18
CA GLN A 92 8.50 -6.89 2.53
C GLN A 92 9.05 -6.16 1.30
N ILE A 93 9.19 -6.85 0.17
CA ILE A 93 9.66 -6.25 -1.09
C ILE A 93 8.67 -5.20 -1.62
N VAL A 94 7.36 -5.43 -1.49
CA VAL A 94 6.33 -4.46 -1.88
C VAL A 94 6.40 -3.21 -0.99
N LEU A 95 6.56 -3.37 0.32
CA LEU A 95 6.75 -2.25 1.26
C LEU A 95 8.00 -1.45 0.91
N ASP A 96 9.13 -2.12 0.69
CA ASP A 96 10.39 -1.49 0.26
C ASP A 96 10.20 -0.71 -1.05
N SER A 97 9.45 -1.26 -2.01
CA SER A 97 9.15 -0.62 -3.28
C SER A 97 8.32 0.66 -3.11
N ILE A 98 7.34 0.65 -2.20
CA ILE A 98 6.56 1.83 -1.84
C ILE A 98 7.47 2.89 -1.20
N HIS A 99 8.31 2.49 -0.24
CA HIS A 99 9.25 3.39 0.41
C HIS A 99 10.21 4.05 -0.58
N LEU A 100 10.78 3.28 -1.52
CA LEU A 100 11.66 3.82 -2.57
C LEU A 100 10.95 4.83 -3.47
N LEU A 101 9.72 4.50 -3.92
CA LEU A 101 8.91 5.37 -4.76
C LEU A 101 8.61 6.71 -4.08
N ILE A 102 8.19 6.66 -2.82
CA ILE A 102 7.87 7.86 -2.06
C ILE A 102 9.16 8.65 -1.73
N GLY A 103 10.23 7.98 -1.31
CA GLY A 103 11.53 8.59 -0.99
C GLY A 103 12.17 9.34 -2.15
N LYS A 104 11.91 8.90 -3.39
CA LYS A 104 12.37 9.61 -4.61
C LYS A 104 11.63 10.93 -4.88
N ASN A 105 10.44 11.14 -4.30
CA ASN A 105 9.60 12.31 -4.61
C ASN A 105 9.27 13.19 -3.39
N LYS A 106 9.56 12.73 -2.15
CA LYS A 106 9.49 13.47 -0.87
C LYS A 106 8.37 14.52 -0.80
N THR A 107 7.11 14.10 -0.84
CA THR A 107 5.96 15.02 -0.81
C THR A 107 4.96 14.65 0.28
N THR A 108 4.63 15.65 1.10
CA THR A 108 3.71 15.54 2.25
C THR A 108 2.32 15.05 1.89
N ARG A 109 1.92 15.19 0.62
CA ARG A 109 0.66 14.65 0.09
C ARG A 109 0.56 13.12 0.21
N PHE A 110 1.69 12.40 0.36
CA PHE A 110 1.66 10.95 0.57
C PHE A 110 1.19 10.55 1.95
N THR A 111 1.49 11.34 2.99
CA THR A 111 0.99 11.04 4.34
C THR A 111 -0.53 11.01 4.31
N ASP A 112 -1.15 12.01 3.67
CA ASP A 112 -2.61 12.11 3.53
C ASP A 112 -3.21 10.96 2.74
N GLN A 113 -2.54 10.55 1.64
CA GLN A 113 -2.98 9.42 0.85
C GLN A 113 -2.89 8.12 1.65
N LEU A 114 -1.79 7.87 2.36
CA LEU A 114 -1.62 6.67 3.17
C LEU A 114 -2.61 6.63 4.35
N LEU A 115 -2.89 7.78 4.97
CA LEU A 115 -3.95 7.92 5.99
C LEU A 115 -5.32 7.61 5.40
N ALA A 116 -5.64 8.16 4.22
CA ALA A 116 -6.91 7.90 3.57
C ALA A 116 -7.09 6.41 3.23
N ILE A 117 -6.03 5.76 2.74
CA ILE A 117 -6.00 4.32 2.48
C ILE A 117 -6.19 3.52 3.77
N PHE A 118 -5.51 3.90 4.85
CA PHE A 118 -5.67 3.26 6.15
C PHE A 118 -7.12 3.36 6.66
N ILE A 119 -7.72 4.56 6.58
CA ILE A 119 -9.12 4.79 6.98
C ILE A 119 -10.07 3.95 6.14
N GLU A 120 -9.87 3.91 4.81
CA GLU A 120 -10.70 3.11 3.90
C GLU A 120 -10.66 1.62 4.28
N LEU A 121 -9.45 1.08 4.48
CA LEU A 121 -9.24 -0.33 4.84
C LEU A 121 -9.78 -0.69 6.22
N ALA A 122 -9.73 0.24 7.17
CA ALA A 122 -10.38 0.10 8.48
C ALA A 122 -11.91 0.11 8.33
N SER A 123 -12.45 0.99 7.49
CA SER A 123 -13.90 1.18 7.34
C SER A 123 -14.61 0.00 6.67
N GLU A 124 -13.92 -0.69 5.76
CA GLU A 124 -14.48 -1.79 4.97
C GLU A 124 -14.74 -3.06 5.79
N ALA A 125 -14.28 -3.12 7.05
CA ALA A 125 -14.68 -4.15 8.01
C ALA A 125 -16.06 -3.96 8.59
N HIS A 126 -16.52 -2.71 8.61
CA HIS A 126 -17.77 -2.34 9.25
C HIS A 126 -18.61 -1.47 8.30
N PRO A 127 -18.82 -1.89 7.04
CA PRO A 127 -19.12 -1.00 5.92
C PRO A 127 -20.53 -0.40 5.95
N LYS A 128 -21.48 -1.00 6.69
CA LYS A 128 -22.88 -0.55 6.66
C LYS A 128 -23.18 0.66 7.56
N GLU A 129 -22.39 0.90 8.60
CA GLU A 129 -22.69 1.93 9.62
C GLU A 129 -21.70 3.10 9.62
N LYS A 130 -20.52 2.93 9.02
CA LYS A 130 -19.37 3.80 9.30
C LYS A 130 -18.86 4.63 8.10
N ALA A 131 -19.48 4.50 6.92
CA ALA A 131 -19.07 5.18 5.69
C ALA A 131 -19.05 6.72 5.78
N LYS A 132 -20.03 7.34 6.46
CA LYS A 132 -20.08 8.80 6.63
C LYS A 132 -18.88 9.32 7.45
N VAL A 133 -18.46 8.57 8.46
CA VAL A 133 -17.35 8.95 9.33
C VAL A 133 -16.00 8.68 8.65
N ALA A 134 -15.87 7.55 7.94
CA ALA A 134 -14.71 7.28 7.09
C ALA A 134 -14.47 8.44 6.12
N ARG A 135 -15.53 8.85 5.42
CA ARG A 135 -15.49 10.00 4.52
C ARG A 135 -15.10 11.29 5.23
N SER A 136 -15.69 11.59 6.39
CA SER A 136 -15.36 12.79 7.17
C SER A 136 -13.89 12.82 7.63
N LEU A 137 -13.33 11.67 8.03
CA LEU A 137 -11.93 11.57 8.43
C LEU A 137 -11.00 11.77 7.22
N ILE A 138 -11.33 11.16 6.08
CA ILE A 138 -10.60 11.34 4.82
C ILE A 138 -10.66 12.80 4.35
N GLU A 139 -11.83 13.44 4.38
CA GLU A 139 -12.01 14.86 4.03
C GLU A 139 -11.19 15.78 4.94
N SER A 140 -11.00 15.41 6.21
CA SER A 140 -10.20 16.19 7.17
C SER A 140 -8.69 16.14 6.91
N THR A 141 -8.20 15.06 6.29
CA THR A 141 -6.76 14.86 6.05
C THR A 141 -6.32 15.22 4.65
N SER A 142 -7.24 15.45 3.70
CA SER A 142 -6.91 15.29 2.29
C SER A 142 -7.41 16.45 1.42
N PRO A 143 -6.52 17.18 0.71
CA PRO A 143 -6.94 18.08 -0.38
C PRO A 143 -7.30 17.30 -1.67
N PHE A 144 -7.45 15.98 -1.60
CA PHE A 144 -7.65 15.14 -2.77
C PHE A 144 -9.11 15.12 -3.20
N GLU A 145 -9.29 14.97 -4.50
CA GLU A 145 -10.58 14.71 -5.08
C GLU A 145 -11.03 13.29 -4.70
N LEU A 146 -11.98 13.20 -3.77
CA LEU A 146 -12.61 11.95 -3.32
C LEU A 146 -13.59 11.37 -4.37
N SER A 147 -13.52 11.83 -5.61
CA SER A 147 -14.40 11.37 -6.69
C SER A 147 -14.12 9.92 -7.08
N ARG A 148 -13.01 9.34 -6.63
CA ARG A 148 -12.65 7.94 -6.88
C ARG A 148 -12.17 7.26 -5.60
N PRO A 149 -12.57 6.01 -5.38
CA PRO A 149 -12.11 5.25 -4.24
C PRO A 149 -10.61 4.93 -4.41
N PHE A 150 -9.85 5.05 -3.32
CA PHE A 150 -8.42 4.75 -3.30
C PHE A 150 -8.17 3.25 -3.50
N PHE A 151 -9.06 2.43 -2.97
CA PHE A 151 -9.07 0.98 -3.16
C PHE A 151 -10.35 0.59 -3.85
N LYS A 152 -10.29 -0.36 -4.78
CA LYS A 152 -11.53 -0.93 -5.30
C LYS A 152 -12.19 -1.73 -4.19
N SER A 153 -13.34 -1.31 -3.68
CA SER A 153 -14.10 -2.04 -2.64
C SER A 153 -14.30 -3.53 -2.96
N GLN A 154 -14.38 -3.90 -4.25
CA GLN A 154 -14.43 -5.31 -4.67
C GLN A 154 -13.16 -6.10 -4.31
N VAL A 155 -11.98 -5.49 -4.42
CA VAL A 155 -10.71 -6.13 -4.03
C VAL A 155 -10.73 -6.39 -2.53
N LEU A 156 -11.23 -5.43 -1.75
CA LEU A 156 -11.41 -5.60 -0.31
C LEU A 156 -12.37 -6.74 -0.04
N ALA A 157 -13.61 -6.69 -0.54
CA ALA A 157 -14.62 -7.74 -0.36
C ALA A 157 -14.11 -9.16 -0.72
N ASN A 158 -13.28 -9.29 -1.76
CA ASN A 158 -12.72 -10.57 -2.17
C ASN A 158 -11.59 -11.08 -1.27
N CYS A 159 -10.90 -10.18 -0.56
CA CYS A 159 -9.65 -10.44 0.14
C CYS A 159 -9.72 -10.11 1.65
N PHE A 160 -10.90 -9.75 2.15
CA PHE A 160 -11.06 -9.07 3.42
C PHE A 160 -10.95 -10.00 4.64
N CYS A 161 -11.53 -11.20 4.54
CA CYS A 161 -11.88 -12.00 5.71
C CYS A 161 -10.68 -12.57 6.49
N VAL A 162 -9.51 -12.69 5.88
CA VAL A 162 -8.38 -13.42 6.50
C VAL A 162 -7.31 -12.48 7.07
N CYS A 163 -7.18 -11.24 6.57
CA CYS A 163 -5.91 -10.53 6.69
C CYS A 163 -5.95 -9.08 7.15
N GLN A 164 -7.12 -8.57 7.48
CA GLN A 164 -7.29 -7.16 7.76
C GLN A 164 -6.33 -6.61 8.84
N GLY A 165 -6.20 -7.28 9.99
CA GLY A 165 -5.32 -6.82 11.07
C GLY A 165 -3.86 -6.71 10.62
N LYS A 166 -3.32 -7.74 9.95
CA LYS A 166 -1.93 -7.74 9.44
C LYS A 166 -1.70 -6.60 8.45
N ILE A 167 -2.64 -6.36 7.53
CA ILE A 167 -2.54 -5.29 6.54
C ILE A 167 -2.54 -3.91 7.23
N LEU A 168 -3.45 -3.70 8.19
CA LEU A 168 -3.54 -2.44 8.94
C LEU A 168 -2.27 -2.17 9.74
N GLN A 169 -1.66 -3.20 10.34
CA GLN A 169 -0.38 -3.08 11.07
C GLN A 169 0.79 -2.67 10.16
N GLN A 170 0.88 -3.26 8.96
CA GLN A 170 1.93 -2.90 7.99
C GLN A 170 1.75 -1.49 7.45
N LEU A 171 0.50 -1.09 7.15
CA LEU A 171 0.21 0.27 6.71
C LEU A 171 0.45 1.31 7.79
N LEU A 172 0.11 0.98 9.04
CA LEU A 172 0.41 1.84 10.18
C LEU A 172 1.91 2.09 10.31
N THR A 173 2.73 1.03 10.19
CA THR A 173 4.19 1.13 10.22
C THR A 173 4.71 1.96 9.04
N LEU A 174 4.18 1.75 7.83
CA LEU A 174 4.51 2.53 6.65
C LEU A 174 4.21 4.03 6.84
N VAL A 175 3.02 4.37 7.35
CA VAL A 175 2.64 5.77 7.65
C VAL A 175 3.58 6.38 8.68
N HIS A 176 3.87 5.65 9.77
CA HIS A 176 4.75 6.11 10.83
C HIS A 176 6.18 6.38 10.33
N VAL A 177 6.79 5.41 9.65
CA VAL A 177 8.13 5.56 9.07
C VAL A 177 8.14 6.72 8.09
N TYR A 178 7.10 6.86 7.26
CA TYR A 178 7.02 7.94 6.30
C TYR A 178 6.93 9.31 6.96
N VAL A 179 5.99 9.49 7.89
CA VAL A 179 5.77 10.79 8.55
C VAL A 179 6.97 11.19 9.41
N THR A 180 7.57 10.26 10.14
CA THR A 180 8.77 10.54 10.97
C THR A 180 10.00 10.89 10.14
N THR A 181 10.15 10.28 8.96
CA THR A 181 11.35 10.46 8.12
C THR A 181 11.23 11.65 7.17
N TYR A 182 10.05 11.90 6.61
CA TYR A 182 9.88 12.81 5.47
C TYR A 182 8.83 13.91 5.66
N ASP A 183 7.95 13.80 6.66
CA ASP A 183 6.82 14.73 6.86
C ASP A 183 6.53 14.97 8.35
N SER A 184 7.60 15.21 9.12
CA SER A 184 7.55 15.21 10.59
C SER A 184 6.64 16.31 11.16
N GLU A 185 6.38 17.37 10.40
CA GLU A 185 5.42 18.43 10.74
C GLU A 185 3.99 17.88 10.93
N ARG A 186 3.64 16.77 10.26
CA ARG A 186 2.31 16.16 10.31
C ARG A 186 2.16 15.04 11.35
N ILE A 187 3.22 14.69 12.07
CA ILE A 187 3.21 13.53 12.97
C ILE A 187 2.06 13.55 13.99
N LYS A 188 1.78 14.71 14.59
CA LYS A 188 0.67 14.89 15.55
C LYS A 188 -0.70 14.72 14.91
N CYS A 189 -0.86 15.21 13.68
CA CYS A 189 -2.09 15.07 12.92
C CYS A 189 -2.32 13.60 12.53
N ALA A 190 -1.31 12.96 11.94
CA ALA A 190 -1.35 11.55 11.57
C ALA A 190 -1.67 10.67 12.79
N ARG A 191 -0.97 10.87 13.91
CA ARG A 191 -1.24 10.16 15.18
C ARG A 191 -2.70 10.30 15.62
N SER A 192 -3.23 11.51 15.65
CA SER A 192 -4.59 11.79 16.13
C SER A 192 -5.64 11.17 15.22
N THR A 193 -5.45 11.27 13.90
CA THR A 193 -6.36 10.67 12.91
C THR A 193 -6.34 9.16 12.98
N ILE A 194 -5.16 8.53 13.07
CA ILE A 194 -5.03 7.09 13.19
C ILE A 194 -5.70 6.60 14.47
N LEU A 195 -5.43 7.23 15.61
CA LEU A 195 -6.06 6.86 16.88
C LEU A 195 -7.59 6.99 16.81
N ALA A 196 -8.10 8.10 16.25
CA ALA A 196 -9.54 8.28 16.05
C ALA A 196 -10.14 7.19 15.15
N SER A 197 -9.43 6.81 14.09
CA SER A 197 -9.85 5.74 13.17
C SER A 197 -9.89 4.39 13.89
N ILE A 198 -8.82 4.03 14.60
CA ILE A 198 -8.76 2.76 15.35
C ILE A 198 -9.92 2.66 16.35
N LEU A 199 -10.14 3.71 17.15
CA LEU A 199 -11.20 3.74 18.17
C LEU A 199 -12.60 3.68 17.55
N TYR A 200 -12.82 4.38 16.44
CA TYR A 200 -14.13 4.42 15.80
C TYR A 200 -14.46 3.13 15.05
N PHE A 201 -13.49 2.55 14.35
CA PHE A 201 -13.68 1.34 13.57
C PHE A 201 -13.58 0.06 14.40
N ASP A 202 -13.09 0.13 15.64
CA ASP A 202 -12.96 -1.01 16.58
C ASP A 202 -11.78 -1.95 16.25
N HIS A 203 -10.69 -1.41 15.68
CA HIS A 203 -9.48 -2.19 15.33
C HIS A 203 -8.49 -2.31 16.50
N HIS A 204 -8.95 -2.90 17.60
CA HIS A 204 -8.12 -3.05 18.80
C HIS A 204 -6.84 -3.87 18.55
N GLU A 205 -6.83 -4.77 17.58
CA GLU A 205 -5.69 -5.60 17.18
C GLU A 205 -4.49 -4.81 16.65
N VAL A 206 -4.66 -3.53 16.29
CA VAL A 206 -3.55 -2.66 15.85
C VAL A 206 -3.12 -1.65 16.92
N LEU A 207 -3.79 -1.60 18.08
CA LEU A 207 -3.46 -0.66 19.16
C LEU A 207 -2.09 -0.94 19.79
N GLU A 208 -1.71 -2.20 19.92
CA GLU A 208 -0.41 -2.55 20.52
C GLU A 208 0.75 -1.98 19.69
N ILE A 209 0.69 -2.16 18.37
CA ILE A 209 1.66 -1.57 17.44
C ILE A 209 1.55 -0.05 17.43
N PHE A 210 0.34 0.51 17.39
CA PHE A 210 0.19 1.97 17.48
C PHE A 210 0.88 2.57 18.70
N ASN A 211 0.76 1.93 19.86
CA ASN A 211 1.35 2.39 21.12
C ASN A 211 2.87 2.14 21.22
N SER A 212 3.42 1.17 20.48
CA SER A 212 4.85 0.89 20.47
C SER A 212 5.64 1.84 19.54
N LEU A 213 4.95 2.52 18.63
CA LEU A 213 5.56 3.48 17.69
C LEU A 213 5.83 4.84 18.36
N SER A 214 7.02 5.39 18.10
CA SER A 214 7.48 6.70 18.62
C SER A 214 6.85 7.86 17.83
N TRP A 215 5.65 8.31 18.22
CA TRP A 215 4.93 9.44 17.60
C TRP A 215 5.34 10.83 18.11
#